data_AF-A0A7C5QNT3-F1
#
_entry.id   AF-A0A7C5QNT3-F1
#
_cell.length_a   1.000
_cell.length_b   1.000
_cell.length_c   1.000
_cell.angle_alpha   90.00
_cell.angle_beta   90.00
_cell.angle_gamma   90.00
#
_symmetry.space_group_name_H-M   'P 1'
#
loop_
_entity.id
_entity.type
_entity.pdbx_description
1 polymer ?
#
loop_
_entity_poly.entity_id
_entity_poly.type
_entity_poly.pdbx_seq_one_letter_code
_entity_poly.pdbx_strand_id
1 'polypeptide(L)'
;MRHLITALARSWPWASFAALCATCVTLISPAAAGVMERASVATDGGQANGASRSPHMSADGLIVAFASEADNLVPEDTNGVSDIFVHDRANGTTTRVSVATTGGEANGASVENAISANGRFVLFHTQATNLHAGGAGLYIHDRGASPPTTEPVAVLPTGGLP
;
A
#
# COMPACT_ATOMS: atom_id res chain seq x y z
N MET A 1 43.44 -3.26 79.37
CA MET A 1 44.62 -2.81 78.60
C MET A 1 44.84 -3.78 77.46
N ARG A 2 44.91 -3.26 76.23
CA ARG A 2 45.56 -3.75 74.98
C ARG A 2 46.14 -5.19 75.00
N HIS A 3 45.90 -6.12 74.06
CA HIS A 3 46.43 -6.22 72.68
C HIS A 3 45.93 -7.58 72.08
N LEU A 4 45.25 -7.64 70.91
CA LEU A 4 45.70 -7.87 69.51
C LEU A 4 45.84 -9.34 68.99
N ILE A 5 45.11 -9.60 67.88
CA ILE A 5 45.42 -10.37 66.62
C ILE A 5 45.56 -11.91 66.74
N THR A 6 44.82 -12.78 66.01
CA THR A 6 45.09 -13.18 64.60
C THR A 6 43.97 -14.07 63.99
N ALA A 7 43.64 -13.79 62.72
CA ALA A 7 42.97 -14.50 61.60
C ALA A 7 42.49 -15.98 61.78
N LEU A 8 41.39 -16.42 61.15
CA LEU A 8 41.32 -16.70 59.70
C LEU A 8 39.92 -16.56 59.07
N ALA A 9 39.95 -16.15 57.80
CA ALA A 9 38.86 -15.80 56.92
C ALA A 9 38.16 -16.99 56.23
N ARG A 10 36.91 -16.76 55.80
CA ARG A 10 36.17 -17.28 54.61
C ARG A 10 34.67 -16.99 54.85
N SER A 11 33.85 -16.32 54.04
CA SER A 11 33.91 -15.51 52.81
C SER A 11 32.52 -14.81 52.72
N TRP A 12 32.45 -13.57 52.22
CA TRP A 12 31.33 -12.61 52.41
C TRP A 12 30.03 -12.86 51.61
N PRO A 13 28.86 -12.38 52.12
CA PRO A 13 27.59 -12.27 51.41
C PRO A 13 27.35 -10.84 50.84
N TRP A 14 26.66 -10.75 49.70
CA TRP A 14 26.10 -9.52 49.10
C TRP A 14 25.03 -10.00 48.09
N ALA A 15 23.79 -9.52 48.00
CA ALA A 15 23.06 -8.45 48.66
C ALA A 15 21.55 -8.78 48.58
N SER A 16 20.79 -8.28 49.56
CA SER A 16 19.32 -8.26 49.58
C SER A 16 18.75 -7.35 48.49
N PHE A 17 17.60 -7.69 47.91
CA PHE A 17 16.64 -6.69 47.41
C PHE A 17 15.20 -7.06 47.80
N ALA A 18 14.52 -6.02 48.27
CA ALA A 18 13.25 -6.03 48.96
C ALA A 18 12.04 -6.31 48.06
N ALA A 19 10.93 -6.63 48.72
CA ALA A 19 9.59 -6.81 48.18
C ALA A 19 9.08 -5.61 47.36
N LEU A 20 8.16 -5.85 46.42
CA LEU A 20 6.96 -5.01 46.29
C LEU A 20 5.81 -5.74 45.58
N CYS A 21 4.63 -5.58 46.17
CA CYS A 21 3.31 -5.87 45.62
C CYS A 21 3.03 -4.91 44.44
N ALA A 22 2.50 -5.44 43.33
CA ALA A 22 1.78 -4.63 42.36
C ALA A 22 0.58 -5.45 41.86
N THR A 23 -0.59 -4.91 42.16
CA THR A 23 -1.89 -5.27 41.62
C THR A 23 -1.82 -5.46 40.10
N CYS A 24 -2.56 -6.43 39.59
CA CYS A 24 -2.87 -6.54 38.16
C CYS A 24 -3.54 -5.23 37.73
N VAL A 25 -2.76 -4.30 37.18
CA VAL A 25 -3.30 -3.17 36.43
C VAL A 25 -3.90 -3.80 35.19
N THR A 26 -5.24 -3.85 35.13
CA THR A 26 -5.92 -4.06 33.86
C THR A 26 -5.48 -2.92 32.96
N LEU A 27 -4.60 -3.21 32.00
CA LEU A 27 -4.38 -2.33 30.86
C LEU A 27 -5.73 -2.26 30.15
N ILE A 28 -6.51 -1.24 30.45
CA ILE A 28 -7.47 -0.74 29.48
C ILE A 28 -6.58 -0.14 28.41
N SER A 29 -6.19 -0.94 27.42
CA SER A 29 -5.69 -0.38 26.17
C SER A 29 -6.74 0.63 25.74
N PRO A 30 -6.42 1.94 25.62
CA PRO A 30 -7.34 2.83 24.95
C PRO A 30 -7.61 2.16 23.60
N ALA A 31 -8.90 1.97 23.27
CA ALA A 31 -9.27 1.52 21.93
C ALA A 31 -8.49 2.40 20.97
N ALA A 32 -7.59 1.82 20.18
CA ALA A 32 -6.78 2.57 19.24
C ALA A 32 -7.76 3.40 18.42
N ALA A 33 -7.68 4.72 18.54
CA ALA A 33 -8.50 5.60 17.73
C ALA A 33 -8.21 5.19 16.28
N GLY A 34 -9.25 4.76 15.55
CA GLY A 34 -9.08 4.34 14.17
C GLY A 34 -8.44 5.48 13.40
N VAL A 35 -7.28 5.24 12.79
CA VAL A 35 -6.66 6.21 11.90
C VAL A 35 -7.57 6.31 10.68
N MET A 36 -8.16 7.50 10.46
CA MET A 36 -8.88 7.81 9.24
C MET A 36 -7.90 8.36 8.22
N GLU A 37 -7.82 7.72 7.07
CA GLU A 37 -6.87 8.03 6.01
C GLU A 37 -7.62 8.23 4.68
N ARG A 38 -7.19 9.19 3.87
CA ARG A 38 -7.69 9.40 2.52
C ARG A 38 -6.72 8.80 1.52
N ALA A 39 -7.18 7.80 0.76
CA ALA A 39 -6.35 7.13 -0.24
C ALA A 39 -6.20 7.91 -1.55
N SER A 40 -7.14 8.81 -1.86
CA SER A 40 -7.12 9.66 -3.07
C SER A 40 -6.22 10.89 -2.87
N VAL A 41 -4.92 10.65 -2.69
CA VAL A 41 -3.89 11.66 -2.48
C VAL A 41 -2.73 11.44 -3.42
N ALA A 42 -2.05 12.50 -3.81
CA ALA A 42 -0.78 12.43 -4.53
C ALA A 42 0.34 11.93 -3.60
N THR A 43 1.46 11.49 -4.18
CA THR A 43 2.62 10.97 -3.42
C THR A 43 3.22 12.01 -2.47
N ASP A 44 3.07 13.30 -2.74
CA ASP A 44 3.50 14.39 -1.87
C ASP A 44 2.45 14.76 -0.79
N GLY A 45 1.35 14.00 -0.70
CA GLY A 45 0.22 14.27 0.18
C GLY A 45 -0.79 15.29 -0.38
N GLY A 46 -0.56 15.81 -1.59
CA GLY A 46 -1.46 16.72 -2.29
C GLY A 46 -2.85 16.11 -2.45
N GLN A 47 -3.88 16.94 -2.26
CA GLN A 47 -5.26 16.49 -2.40
C GLN A 47 -5.68 16.40 -3.87
N ALA A 48 -6.35 15.30 -4.23
CA ALA A 48 -7.07 15.20 -5.50
C ALA A 48 -7.93 16.45 -5.74
N ASN A 49 -7.80 17.05 -6.92
CA ASN A 49 -8.59 18.21 -7.35
C ASN A 49 -9.85 17.84 -8.17
N GLY A 50 -10.10 16.54 -8.34
CA GLY A 50 -11.27 15.97 -9.01
C GLY A 50 -11.94 14.88 -8.15
N ALA A 51 -13.10 14.42 -8.59
CA ALA A 51 -13.83 13.36 -7.89
C ALA A 51 -13.12 12.01 -8.03
N SER A 52 -13.14 11.20 -6.97
CA SER A 52 -12.67 9.82 -6.98
C SER A 52 -13.82 8.84 -6.70
N ARG A 53 -13.82 7.70 -7.38
CA ARG A 53 -14.90 6.70 -7.35
C ARG A 53 -14.38 5.28 -7.54
N SER A 54 -15.28 4.31 -7.37
CA SER A 54 -15.01 2.87 -7.59
C SER A 54 -13.77 2.35 -6.84
N PRO A 55 -13.65 2.53 -5.51
CA PRO A 55 -12.47 2.05 -4.78
C PRO A 55 -12.49 0.52 -4.61
N HIS A 56 -11.33 -0.11 -4.78
CA HIS A 56 -11.07 -1.50 -4.46
C HIS A 56 -9.78 -1.61 -3.64
N MET A 57 -9.71 -2.59 -2.74
CA MET A 57 -8.61 -2.75 -1.80
C MET A 57 -8.08 -4.18 -1.80
N SER A 58 -6.76 -4.35 -1.69
CA SER A 58 -6.12 -5.65 -1.50
C SER A 58 -6.52 -6.28 -0.15
N ALA A 59 -6.35 -7.59 0.00
CA ALA A 59 -6.80 -8.32 1.19
C ALA A 59 -6.05 -7.92 2.46
N ASP A 60 -4.80 -7.47 2.32
CA ASP A 60 -3.97 -6.93 3.41
C ASP A 60 -4.27 -5.44 3.71
N GLY A 61 -5.11 -4.80 2.90
CA GLY A 61 -5.47 -3.40 3.02
C GLY A 61 -4.37 -2.42 2.63
N LEU A 62 -3.22 -2.88 2.10
CA LEU A 62 -2.08 -2.01 1.81
C LEU A 62 -2.19 -1.29 0.47
N ILE A 63 -2.93 -1.86 -0.48
CA ILE A 63 -3.06 -1.31 -1.82
C ILE A 63 -4.52 -0.94 -2.08
N VAL A 64 -4.74 0.30 -2.52
CA VAL A 64 -6.07 0.82 -2.89
C VAL A 64 -6.07 1.26 -4.34
N ALA A 65 -6.87 0.60 -5.18
CA ALA A 65 -7.13 1.03 -6.54
C ALA A 65 -8.40 1.89 -6.59
N PHE A 66 -8.41 2.96 -7.38
CA PHE A 66 -9.58 3.83 -7.52
C PHE A 66 -9.55 4.55 -8.87
N ALA A 67 -10.72 4.92 -9.37
CA ALA A 67 -10.84 5.82 -10.51
C ALA A 67 -10.86 7.28 -10.02
N SER A 68 -10.23 8.19 -10.77
CA SER A 68 -10.22 9.61 -10.44
C SER A 68 -10.33 10.48 -11.69
N GLU A 69 -10.97 11.64 -11.55
CA GLU A 69 -11.00 12.73 -12.54
C GLU A 69 -9.95 13.82 -12.23
N ALA A 70 -9.11 13.58 -11.22
CA ALA A 70 -8.09 14.52 -10.76
C ALA A 70 -6.82 14.42 -11.61
N ASP A 71 -6.38 15.53 -12.17
CA ASP A 71 -5.16 15.65 -12.99
C ASP A 71 -3.87 15.87 -12.15
N ASN A 72 -4.02 15.95 -10.83
CA ASN A 72 -2.92 16.33 -9.92
C ASN A 72 -2.45 15.19 -9.01
N LEU A 73 -2.91 13.95 -9.23
CA LEU A 73 -2.49 12.80 -8.43
C LEU A 73 -1.11 12.28 -8.83
N VAL A 74 -0.71 12.49 -10.08
CA VAL A 74 0.64 12.25 -10.60
C VAL A 74 1.03 13.40 -11.54
N PRO A 75 2.31 13.79 -11.64
CA PRO A 75 2.74 14.94 -12.45
C PRO A 75 2.49 14.81 -13.96
N GLU A 76 2.30 13.58 -14.45
CA GLU A 76 2.18 13.26 -15.87
C GLU A 76 0.73 13.06 -16.32
N ASP A 77 -0.27 13.39 -15.48
CA ASP A 77 -1.67 13.31 -15.87
C ASP A 77 -2.12 14.58 -16.59
N THR A 78 -2.25 14.50 -17.91
CA THR A 78 -2.56 15.68 -18.74
C THR A 78 -3.71 15.46 -19.73
N ASN A 79 -4.32 14.27 -19.70
CA ASN A 79 -5.29 13.85 -20.71
C ASN A 79 -6.72 14.39 -20.47
N GLY A 80 -7.00 14.92 -19.28
CA GLY A 80 -8.30 15.48 -18.90
C GLY A 80 -9.45 14.46 -18.88
N VAL A 81 -9.15 13.16 -18.74
CA VAL A 81 -10.14 12.09 -18.62
C VAL A 81 -9.96 11.35 -17.31
N SER A 82 -10.96 10.53 -16.93
CA SER A 82 -10.83 9.72 -15.72
C SER A 82 -9.80 8.61 -15.91
N ASP A 83 -8.93 8.43 -14.93
CA ASP A 83 -7.86 7.43 -14.92
C ASP A 83 -7.95 6.50 -13.71
N ILE A 84 -7.30 5.33 -13.80
CA ILE A 84 -7.17 4.39 -12.67
C ILE A 84 -5.84 4.62 -11.98
N PHE A 85 -5.92 4.87 -10.68
CA PHE A 85 -4.80 5.07 -9.79
C PHE A 85 -4.71 3.94 -8.77
N VAL A 86 -3.50 3.73 -8.27
CA VAL A 86 -3.22 2.86 -7.13
C VAL A 86 -2.48 3.67 -6.09
N HIS A 87 -3.01 3.69 -4.87
CA HIS A 87 -2.34 4.20 -3.69
C HIS A 87 -1.76 3.03 -2.89
N ASP A 88 -0.45 3.03 -2.72
CA ASP A 88 0.28 2.14 -1.82
C ASP A 88 0.41 2.81 -0.45
N ARG A 89 -0.37 2.31 0.51
CA ARG A 89 -0.43 2.85 1.87
C ARG A 89 0.81 2.55 2.69
N ALA A 90 1.58 1.51 2.34
CA ALA A 90 2.82 1.19 3.03
C ALA A 90 3.91 2.21 2.69
N ASN A 91 3.93 2.68 1.44
CA ASN A 91 4.94 3.61 0.93
C ASN A 91 4.45 5.06 0.81
N GLY A 92 3.14 5.30 0.93
CA GLY A 92 2.53 6.62 0.71
C GLY A 92 2.62 7.08 -0.74
N THR A 93 2.70 6.15 -1.70
CA THR A 93 2.90 6.47 -3.12
C THR A 93 1.63 6.24 -3.92
N THR A 94 1.41 7.13 -4.90
CA THR A 94 0.29 7.03 -5.84
C THR A 94 0.82 6.94 -7.26
N THR A 95 0.34 5.94 -8.00
CA THR A 95 0.74 5.68 -9.39
C THR A 95 -0.49 5.51 -10.28
N ARG A 96 -0.45 6.06 -11.48
CA ARG A 96 -1.45 5.77 -12.51
C ARG A 96 -1.17 4.42 -13.16
N VAL A 97 -2.17 3.55 -13.26
CA VAL A 97 -2.06 2.20 -13.84
C VAL A 97 -2.81 2.05 -15.17
N SER A 98 -3.69 2.99 -15.54
CA SER A 98 -4.32 3.10 -16.85
C SER A 98 -3.36 3.67 -17.92
N VAL A 99 -2.15 3.12 -18.01
CA VAL A 99 -1.11 3.55 -18.96
C VAL A 99 -0.73 2.42 -19.90
N ALA A 100 -0.24 2.77 -21.09
CA ALA A 100 0.32 1.79 -22.02
C ALA A 100 1.59 1.17 -21.41
N THR A 101 1.98 -0.03 -21.85
CA THR A 101 3.24 -0.68 -21.41
C THR A 101 4.48 0.19 -21.68
N THR A 102 4.39 1.14 -22.61
CA THR A 102 5.44 2.14 -22.90
C THR A 102 5.39 3.39 -22.01
N GLY A 103 4.43 3.48 -21.08
CA GLY A 103 4.19 4.62 -20.19
C GLY A 103 3.26 5.70 -20.77
N GLY A 104 2.77 5.56 -22.01
CA GLY A 104 1.88 6.54 -22.63
C GLY A 104 0.51 6.63 -21.95
N GLU A 105 -0.02 7.85 -21.84
CA GLU A 105 -1.35 8.11 -21.27
C GLU A 105 -2.47 7.48 -22.11
N ALA A 106 -3.55 7.08 -21.44
CA ALA A 106 -4.81 6.74 -22.09
C ALA A 106 -5.37 7.96 -22.83
N ASN A 107 -5.84 7.77 -24.07
CA ASN A 107 -6.57 8.78 -24.84
C ASN A 107 -8.10 8.73 -24.64
N GLY A 108 -8.55 7.99 -23.62
CA GLY A 108 -9.96 7.80 -23.29
C GLY A 108 -10.13 7.35 -21.85
N ALA A 109 -11.31 7.58 -21.27
CA ALA A 109 -11.55 7.38 -19.84
C ALA A 109 -11.47 5.90 -19.40
N SER A 110 -11.04 5.71 -18.15
CA SER A 110 -11.01 4.44 -17.43
C SER A 110 -11.74 4.59 -16.09
N VAL A 111 -12.74 3.74 -15.79
CA VAL A 111 -13.75 4.07 -14.74
C VAL A 111 -14.14 2.93 -13.79
N GLU A 112 -13.92 1.67 -14.19
CA GLU A 112 -14.20 0.48 -13.40
C GLU A 112 -12.88 -0.27 -13.20
N ASN A 113 -12.62 -0.72 -11.97
CA ASN A 113 -11.41 -1.47 -11.64
C ASN A 113 -11.69 -2.63 -10.68
N ALA A 114 -10.75 -3.55 -10.58
CA ALA A 114 -10.66 -4.54 -9.52
C ALA A 114 -9.19 -4.85 -9.23
N ILE A 115 -8.87 -5.20 -7.99
CA ILE A 115 -7.49 -5.54 -7.59
C ILE A 115 -7.42 -6.97 -7.08
N SER A 116 -6.33 -7.67 -7.42
CA SER A 116 -6.07 -9.01 -6.88
C SER A 116 -5.84 -8.95 -5.37
N ALA A 117 -6.12 -10.05 -4.67
CA ALA A 117 -6.00 -10.13 -3.20
C ALA A 117 -4.61 -9.74 -2.69
N ASN A 118 -3.56 -10.05 -3.45
CA ASN A 118 -2.16 -9.70 -3.14
C ASN A 118 -1.73 -8.32 -3.68
N GLY A 119 -2.64 -7.53 -4.25
CA GLY A 119 -2.34 -6.19 -4.76
C GLY A 119 -1.53 -6.12 -6.06
N ARG A 120 -1.16 -7.25 -6.67
CA ARG A 120 -0.27 -7.28 -7.86
C ARG A 120 -0.97 -6.87 -9.15
N PHE A 121 -2.16 -7.41 -9.40
CA PHE A 121 -2.87 -7.23 -10.67
C PHE A 121 -4.03 -6.25 -10.48
N VAL A 122 -4.15 -5.30 -11.39
CA VAL A 122 -5.29 -4.39 -11.46
C VAL A 122 -6.01 -4.59 -12.78
N LEU A 123 -7.24 -5.12 -12.73
CA LEU A 123 -8.16 -5.18 -13.85
C LEU A 123 -8.84 -3.82 -14.00
N PHE A 124 -9.01 -3.31 -15.21
CA PHE A 124 -9.80 -2.12 -15.46
C PHE A 124 -10.46 -2.09 -16.85
N HIS A 125 -11.57 -1.36 -16.95
CA HIS A 125 -12.21 -1.04 -18.23
C HIS A 125 -11.76 0.33 -18.72
N THR A 126 -11.39 0.42 -20.00
CA THR A 126 -10.95 1.65 -20.65
C THR A 126 -11.62 1.86 -22.01
N GLN A 127 -11.92 3.11 -22.35
CA GLN A 127 -12.33 3.54 -23.69
C GLN A 127 -11.14 3.94 -24.57
N ALA A 128 -9.93 3.91 -24.02
CA ALA A 128 -8.73 4.32 -24.72
C ALA A 128 -8.38 3.35 -25.87
N THR A 129 -7.98 3.91 -27.00
CA THR A 129 -7.57 3.16 -28.18
C THR A 129 -6.05 2.96 -28.29
N ASN A 130 -5.28 3.59 -27.40
CA ASN A 130 -3.82 3.66 -27.45
C ASN A 130 -3.09 2.95 -26.30
N LEU A 131 -3.80 2.20 -25.44
CA LEU A 131 -3.16 1.44 -24.35
C LEU A 131 -2.52 0.13 -24.82
N HIS A 132 -3.07 -0.50 -25.86
CA HIS A 132 -2.56 -1.70 -26.48
C HIS A 132 -3.17 -1.90 -27.89
N ALA A 133 -2.55 -2.73 -28.72
CA ALA A 133 -3.12 -3.21 -29.98
C ALA A 133 -4.40 -4.03 -29.70
N GLY A 134 -5.55 -3.37 -29.76
CA GLY A 134 -6.84 -3.96 -29.38
C GLY A 134 -7.89 -2.91 -29.01
N GLY A 135 -7.45 -1.71 -28.64
CA GLY A 135 -8.31 -0.57 -28.38
C GLY A 135 -9.09 -0.68 -27.07
N ALA A 136 -10.27 -0.07 -27.01
CA ALA A 136 -11.12 -0.06 -25.81
C ALA A 136 -11.47 -1.48 -25.35
N GLY A 137 -11.54 -1.70 -24.03
CA GLY A 137 -11.86 -3.01 -23.47
C GLY A 137 -11.40 -3.20 -22.02
N LEU A 138 -11.30 -4.47 -21.61
CA LEU A 138 -10.80 -4.88 -20.30
C LEU A 138 -9.30 -5.19 -20.37
N TYR A 139 -8.55 -4.58 -19.46
CA TYR A 139 -7.10 -4.69 -19.36
C TYR A 139 -6.67 -5.10 -17.96
N ILE A 140 -5.59 -5.89 -17.87
CA ILE A 140 -4.91 -6.17 -16.62
C ILE A 140 -3.56 -5.47 -16.63
N HIS A 141 -3.29 -4.71 -15.58
CA HIS A 141 -1.99 -4.13 -15.29
C HIS A 141 -1.25 -4.99 -14.25
N ASP A 142 -0.04 -5.45 -14.57
CA ASP A 142 0.84 -6.17 -13.66
C ASP A 142 1.85 -5.20 -13.00
N ARG A 143 1.61 -4.87 -11.74
CA ARG A 143 2.46 -3.97 -10.94
C ARG A 143 3.79 -4.60 -10.53
N GLY A 144 3.94 -5.92 -10.67
CA GLY A 144 5.14 -6.67 -10.28
C GLY A 144 6.11 -6.93 -11.44
N ALA A 145 5.74 -6.59 -12.68
CA ALA A 145 6.61 -6.71 -13.84
C ALA A 145 7.65 -5.57 -13.89
N SER A 146 8.77 -5.81 -14.56
CA SER A 146 9.83 -4.80 -14.78
C SER A 146 10.18 -4.73 -16.27
N PRO A 147 9.69 -3.70 -17.01
CA PRO A 147 8.75 -2.67 -16.57
C PRO A 147 7.33 -3.22 -16.32
N PRO A 148 6.45 -2.48 -15.61
CA PRO A 148 5.03 -2.83 -15.49
C PRO A 148 4.37 -3.02 -16.86
N THR A 149 3.45 -3.97 -16.99
CA THR A 149 2.80 -4.31 -18.27
C THR A 149 1.28 -4.12 -18.20
N THR A 150 0.69 -3.65 -19.29
CA THR A 150 -0.77 -3.50 -19.47
C THR A 150 -1.21 -4.33 -20.68
N GLU A 151 -1.99 -5.38 -20.44
CA GLU A 151 -2.36 -6.36 -21.47
C GLU A 151 -3.89 -6.61 -21.49
N PRO A 152 -4.49 -6.89 -22.67
CA PRO A 152 -5.92 -7.14 -22.77
C PRO A 152 -6.29 -8.50 -22.15
N VAL A 153 -7.41 -8.56 -21.44
CA VAL A 153 -7.91 -9.80 -20.79
C VAL A 153 -8.27 -10.90 -21.81
N ALA A 154 -8.48 -10.53 -23.09
CA ALA A 154 -8.85 -11.45 -24.15
C ALA A 154 -7.70 -12.35 -24.66
N VAL A 155 -6.47 -12.21 -24.14
CA VAL A 155 -5.34 -13.07 -24.53
C VAL A 155 -4.86 -13.86 -23.32
N LEU A 156 -5.57 -14.93 -22.98
CA LEU A 156 -4.90 -16.06 -22.34
C LEU A 156 -3.99 -16.67 -23.42
N PRO A 157 -2.65 -16.63 -23.30
CA PRO A 157 -1.85 -17.61 -24.01
C PRO A 157 -2.34 -18.98 -23.51
N THR A 158 -2.96 -19.76 -24.40
CA THR A 158 -3.34 -21.15 -24.16
C THR A 158 -2.07 -22.01 -24.05
N GLY A 159 -1.28 -21.80 -23.00
CA GLY A 159 0.05 -22.36 -22.87
C GLY A 159 0.45 -22.61 -21.42
N GLY A 160 -0.11 -23.67 -20.84
CA GLY A 160 0.58 -24.54 -19.87
C GLY A 160 0.61 -24.09 -18.41
N LEU A 161 -0.25 -24.70 -17.60
CA LEU A 161 0.10 -25.04 -16.21
C LEU A 161 1.09 -26.24 -16.23
N PRO A 162 1.94 -26.39 -15.20
CA PRO A 162 3.23 -27.11 -15.25
C PRO A 162 3.15 -28.61 -15.60
#